data_AF-A0A0Q1APT1-F1
#
_entry.id   AF-A0A0Q1APT1-F1
#
_cell.length_a   1.000
_cell.length_b   1.000
_cell.length_c   1.000
_cell.angle_alpha   90.00
_cell.angle_beta   90.00
_cell.angle_gamma   90.00
#
_symmetry.space_group_name_H-M   'P 1'
#
loop_
_entity.id
_entity.type
_entity.pdbx_description
1 polymer ?
#
loop_
_entity_poly.entity_id
_entity_poly.type
_entity_poly.pdbx_seq_one_letter_code
_entity_poly.pdbx_strand_id
1 'polypeptide(L)'
;MNVKINFSIFLIIIIWTFRANTQTIVELPRPNSGTYSFKQAEIHKHEIYEMASTDMMEGWENPYLGFCVHITESDHITVYKSFLREGEMTMEELNELLNEYLIFLEGNPLGVLITCSGNPEDSISLNRVLELLFKPYVQIFYVKSLKQPGW
;
A
#
# COMPACT_ATOMS: atom_id res chain seq x y z
N MET A 1 -44.67 -22.19 49.75
CA MET A 1 -44.38 -22.98 48.54
C MET A 1 -43.24 -22.26 47.81
N ASN A 2 -42.01 -22.75 47.94
CA ASN A 2 -40.78 -22.09 47.46
C ASN A 2 -40.47 -22.55 46.04
N VAL A 3 -40.52 -21.64 45.07
CA VAL A 3 -40.02 -21.90 43.71
C VAL A 3 -38.62 -21.31 43.60
N LYS A 4 -37.61 -22.17 43.63
CA LYS A 4 -36.24 -21.81 43.27
C LYS A 4 -36.14 -21.78 41.75
N ILE A 5 -35.94 -20.61 41.16
CA ILE A 5 -35.63 -20.47 39.74
C ILE A 5 -34.10 -20.31 39.64
N ASN A 6 -33.42 -21.40 39.28
CA ASN A 6 -32.02 -21.36 38.88
C ASN A 6 -31.98 -20.86 37.43
N PHE A 7 -31.62 -19.58 37.21
CA PHE A 7 -31.31 -19.11 35.86
C PHE A 7 -29.84 -19.36 35.56
N SER A 8 -29.59 -20.41 34.77
CA SER A 8 -28.29 -20.70 34.17
C SER A 8 -27.85 -19.54 33.27
N ILE A 9 -26.66 -19.02 33.55
CA ILE A 9 -25.97 -18.02 32.72
C ILE A 9 -25.46 -18.75 31.47
N PHE A 10 -26.12 -18.55 30.33
CA PHE A 10 -25.55 -18.89 29.02
C PHE A 10 -24.63 -17.75 28.58
N LEU A 11 -23.34 -17.84 28.92
CA LEU A 11 -22.31 -16.94 28.42
C LEU A 11 -21.81 -17.47 27.07
N ILE A 12 -22.36 -16.95 25.97
CA ILE A 12 -21.81 -17.21 24.63
C ILE A 12 -20.55 -16.35 24.49
N ILE A 13 -19.38 -16.93 24.76
CA ILE A 13 -18.09 -16.30 24.44
C ILE A 13 -17.87 -16.51 22.94
N ILE A 14 -18.23 -15.50 22.13
CA ILE A 14 -17.77 -15.45 20.74
C ILE A 14 -16.30 -15.04 20.78
N ILE A 15 -15.41 -16.02 20.80
CA ILE A 15 -13.98 -15.80 20.58
C ILE A 15 -13.83 -15.47 19.09
N TRP A 16 -13.90 -14.19 18.75
CA TRP A 16 -13.38 -13.71 17.49
C TRP A 16 -11.87 -13.88 17.54
N THR A 17 -11.35 -14.93 16.92
CA THR A 17 -9.91 -15.02 16.66
C THR A 17 -9.58 -13.92 15.66
N PHE A 18 -9.24 -12.73 16.15
CA PHE A 18 -8.50 -11.76 15.37
C PHE A 18 -7.17 -12.41 15.02
N ARG A 19 -7.06 -12.97 13.81
CA ARG A 19 -5.74 -13.16 13.21
C ARG A 19 -5.19 -11.76 13.01
N ALA A 20 -4.26 -11.36 13.87
CA ALA A 20 -3.42 -10.19 13.61
C ALA A 20 -2.58 -10.54 12.37
N ASN A 21 -3.11 -10.23 11.19
CA ASN A 21 -2.31 -10.22 9.98
C ASN A 21 -1.39 -9.02 10.14
N THR A 22 -0.19 -9.24 10.66
CA THR A 22 0.76 -8.16 10.90
C THR A 22 1.30 -7.72 9.54
N GLN A 23 0.69 -6.67 9.01
CA GLN A 23 1.13 -5.98 7.81
C GLN A 23 2.19 -4.95 8.20
N THR A 24 3.24 -4.85 7.42
CA THR A 24 4.25 -3.80 7.57
C THR A 24 4.38 -3.04 6.26
N ILE A 25 4.65 -1.75 6.35
CA ILE A 25 4.96 -0.94 5.17
C ILE A 25 6.47 -0.98 4.97
N VAL A 26 6.88 -1.26 3.73
CA VAL A 26 8.28 -1.42 3.34
C VAL A 26 8.60 -0.43 2.23
N GLU A 27 9.81 0.12 2.27
CA GLU A 27 10.37 0.96 1.22
C GLU A 27 10.96 0.09 0.12
N LEU A 28 10.56 0.35 -1.12
CA LEU A 28 11.28 -0.19 -2.27
C LEU A 28 12.56 0.64 -2.47
N PRO A 29 13.72 0.03 -2.76
CA PRO A 29 14.95 0.77 -3.04
C PRO A 29 14.76 1.85 -4.11
N ARG A 30 15.01 3.11 -3.75
CA ARG A 30 14.84 4.27 -4.63
C ARG A 30 16.06 4.46 -5.54
N PRO A 31 15.90 4.57 -6.87
CA PRO A 31 17.00 4.75 -7.79
C PRO A 31 17.71 6.10 -7.58
N ASN A 32 19.03 6.13 -7.68
CA ASN A 32 19.85 7.34 -7.58
C ASN A 32 19.60 8.18 -6.30
N SER A 33 19.29 7.51 -5.20
CA SER A 33 19.02 8.10 -3.88
C SER A 33 20.28 8.47 -3.08
N GLY A 34 21.46 8.16 -3.60
CA GLY A 34 22.74 8.19 -2.86
C GLY A 34 23.09 6.85 -2.21
N THR A 35 22.11 5.99 -1.94
CA THR A 35 22.31 4.63 -1.42
C THR A 35 22.35 3.59 -2.55
N TYR A 36 21.43 3.69 -3.52
CA TYR A 36 21.35 2.78 -4.66
C TYR A 36 21.55 3.54 -5.97
N SER A 37 22.37 2.99 -6.87
CA SER A 37 22.31 3.36 -8.30
C SER A 37 21.01 2.85 -8.92
N PHE A 38 20.64 3.40 -10.07
CA PHE A 38 19.46 2.92 -10.82
C PHE A 38 19.46 1.40 -11.01
N LYS A 39 20.57 0.82 -11.49
CA LYS A 39 20.68 -0.63 -11.75
C LYS A 39 20.58 -1.46 -10.47
N GLN A 40 21.12 -0.97 -9.35
CA GLN A 40 20.99 -1.69 -8.08
C GLN A 40 19.55 -1.65 -7.57
N ALA A 41 18.90 -0.48 -7.63
CA ALA A 41 17.49 -0.36 -7.25
C ALA A 41 16.59 -1.25 -8.14
N GLU A 42 16.88 -1.33 -9.44
CA GLU A 42 16.10 -2.11 -10.41
C GLU A 42 16.09 -3.62 -10.09
N ILE A 43 17.19 -4.15 -9.56
CA ILE A 43 17.26 -5.55 -9.12
C ILE A 43 16.22 -5.85 -8.03
N HIS A 44 15.90 -4.87 -7.18
CA HIS A 44 14.92 -5.02 -6.10
C HIS A 44 13.48 -4.71 -6.53
N LYS A 45 13.25 -4.24 -7.77
CA LYS A 45 11.92 -3.84 -8.27
C LYS A 45 10.87 -4.95 -8.13
N HIS A 46 11.29 -6.21 -8.25
CA HIS A 46 10.42 -7.37 -8.13
C HIS A 46 9.84 -7.59 -6.71
N GLU A 47 10.45 -7.02 -5.66
CA GLU A 47 10.02 -7.24 -4.28
C GLU A 47 8.62 -6.70 -4.00
N ILE A 48 8.14 -5.76 -4.82
CA ILE A 48 6.79 -5.21 -4.71
C ILE A 48 5.70 -6.22 -5.07
N TYR A 49 6.00 -7.25 -5.88
CA TYR A 49 5.03 -8.30 -6.21
C TYR A 49 4.80 -9.26 -5.04
N GLU A 50 5.66 -9.21 -4.01
CA GLU A 50 5.43 -9.88 -2.73
C GLU A 50 4.46 -9.12 -1.81
N MET A 51 3.87 -8.01 -2.28
CA MET A 51 2.94 -7.23 -1.46
C MET A 51 1.72 -8.05 -1.02
N ALA A 52 1.19 -7.73 0.15
CA ALA A 52 -0.06 -8.29 0.62
C ALA A 52 -1.23 -7.72 -0.18
N SER A 53 -2.17 -8.57 -0.57
CA SER A 53 -3.50 -8.11 -0.97
C SER A 53 -4.14 -7.34 0.20
N THR A 54 -4.52 -6.10 -0.07
CA THR A 54 -4.94 -5.09 0.90
C THR A 54 -5.97 -4.16 0.29
N ASP A 55 -6.89 -3.68 1.12
CA ASP A 55 -7.70 -2.51 0.79
C ASP A 55 -6.85 -1.23 0.89
N MET A 56 -7.47 -0.07 0.62
CA MET A 56 -6.84 1.23 0.84
C MET A 56 -6.38 1.39 2.30
N MET A 57 -5.15 1.87 2.47
CA MET A 57 -4.50 2.02 3.78
C MET A 57 -4.73 3.43 4.35
N GLU A 58 -5.98 3.72 4.73
CA GLU A 58 -6.39 5.06 5.22
C GLU A 58 -5.57 5.55 6.42
N GLY A 59 -5.14 4.63 7.29
CA GLY A 59 -4.37 4.92 8.49
C GLY A 59 -2.86 5.15 8.27
N TRP A 60 -2.35 5.04 7.04
CA TRP A 60 -0.92 5.27 6.78
C TRP A 60 -0.60 6.76 6.69
N GLU A 61 0.31 7.23 7.54
CA GLU A 61 0.85 8.59 7.47
C GLU A 61 2.12 8.61 6.61
N ASN A 62 2.08 9.40 5.53
CA ASN A 62 3.18 9.51 4.60
C ASN A 62 4.36 10.23 5.28
N PRO A 63 5.56 9.64 5.35
CA PRO A 63 6.74 10.29 5.94
C PRO A 63 7.27 11.46 5.09
N TYR A 64 6.74 11.61 3.87
CA TYR A 64 7.03 12.69 2.94
C TYR A 64 5.75 13.40 2.48
N LEU A 65 5.91 14.37 1.58
CA LEU A 65 4.80 14.80 0.72
C LEU A 65 4.47 13.68 -0.25
N GLY A 66 3.19 13.43 -0.52
CA GLY A 66 2.79 12.53 -1.58
C GLY A 66 1.35 12.07 -1.49
N PHE A 67 1.11 10.83 -1.90
CA PHE A 67 -0.22 10.23 -2.02
C PHE A 67 -0.13 8.71 -2.03
N CYS A 68 -1.28 8.05 -2.08
CA CYS A 68 -1.37 6.61 -2.19
C CYS A 68 -2.00 6.22 -3.54
N VAL A 69 -1.55 5.10 -4.09
CA VAL A 69 -2.12 4.46 -5.27
C VAL A 69 -2.69 3.12 -4.84
N HIS A 70 -3.97 2.91 -5.10
CA HIS A 70 -4.64 1.64 -4.90
C HIS A 70 -5.01 1.04 -6.25
N ILE A 71 -4.70 -0.24 -6.41
CA ILE A 71 -5.05 -1.02 -7.59
C ILE A 71 -6.16 -1.98 -7.20
N THR A 72 -7.33 -1.80 -7.82
CA THR A 72 -8.50 -2.62 -7.52
C THR A 72 -8.33 -4.04 -8.05
N GLU A 73 -9.19 -4.97 -7.62
CA GLU A 73 -9.24 -6.32 -8.17
C GLU A 73 -9.55 -6.34 -9.68
N SER A 74 -10.28 -5.33 -10.18
CA SER A 74 -10.55 -5.13 -11.61
C SER A 74 -9.43 -4.40 -12.36
N ASP A 75 -8.26 -4.21 -11.75
CA ASP A 75 -7.07 -3.56 -12.32
C ASP A 75 -7.23 -2.06 -12.62
N HIS A 76 -8.18 -1.39 -11.95
CA HIS A 76 -8.33 0.08 -12.01
C HIS A 76 -7.43 0.76 -10.99
N ILE A 77 -7.00 1.98 -11.30
CA ILE A 77 -6.12 2.78 -10.45
C ILE A 77 -6.97 3.82 -9.72
N THR A 78 -6.87 3.87 -8.40
CA THR A 78 -7.45 4.91 -7.56
C THR A 78 -6.36 5.60 -6.77
N VAL A 79 -6.31 6.93 -6.81
CA VAL A 79 -5.43 7.73 -5.96
C VAL A 79 -6.21 8.30 -4.79
N TYR A 80 -5.60 8.27 -3.62
CA TYR A 80 -6.17 8.78 -2.37
C TYR A 80 -5.07 9.38 -1.48
N LYS A 81 -5.48 10.15 -0.46
CA LYS A 81 -4.59 10.96 0.41
C LYS A 81 -3.69 11.91 -0.37
N SER A 82 -4.21 12.48 -1.46
CA SER A 82 -3.55 13.46 -2.32
C SER A 82 -4.17 14.82 -2.09
N PHE A 83 -3.35 15.84 -1.80
CA PHE A 83 -3.87 17.19 -1.57
C PHE A 83 -4.21 17.94 -2.88
N LEU A 84 -3.79 17.42 -4.03
CA LEU A 84 -4.07 18.01 -5.34
C LEU A 84 -5.37 17.49 -5.94
N ARG A 85 -5.52 16.17 -6.01
CA ARG A 85 -6.73 15.47 -6.47
C ARG A 85 -6.69 13.99 -6.13
N GLU A 86 -7.87 13.40 -5.96
CA GLU A 86 -8.11 12.00 -5.60
C GLU A 86 -9.20 11.40 -6.49
N GLY A 87 -9.32 10.08 -6.48
CA GLY A 87 -10.31 9.31 -7.23
C GLY A 87 -9.70 8.31 -8.21
N GLU A 88 -10.57 7.63 -8.94
CA GLU A 88 -10.16 6.77 -10.06
C GLU A 88 -9.48 7.62 -11.13
N MET A 89 -8.35 7.15 -11.66
CA MET A 89 -7.62 7.88 -12.71
C MET A 89 -6.94 6.95 -13.70
N THR A 90 -6.75 7.47 -14.91
CA THR A 90 -5.93 6.87 -15.96
C THR A 90 -4.44 6.99 -15.65
N MET A 91 -3.60 6.25 -16.39
CA MET A 91 -2.15 6.35 -16.28
C MET A 91 -1.63 7.74 -16.69
N GLU A 92 -2.30 8.36 -17.66
CA GLU A 92 -2.00 9.71 -18.14
C GLU A 92 -2.25 10.75 -17.04
N GLU A 93 -3.42 10.70 -16.39
CA GLU A 93 -3.77 11.58 -15.26
C GLU A 93 -2.85 11.37 -14.05
N LEU A 94 -2.43 10.13 -13.78
CA LEU A 94 -1.44 9.82 -12.75
C LEU A 94 -0.07 10.43 -13.07
N ASN A 95 0.37 10.37 -14.34
CA ASN A 95 1.62 11.00 -14.75
C ASN A 95 1.55 12.53 -14.66
N GLU A 96 0.41 13.14 -15.01
CA GLU A 96 0.17 14.57 -14.80
C GLU A 96 0.25 14.94 -13.32
N LEU A 97 -0.38 14.14 -12.45
CA LEU A 97 -0.34 14.36 -11.00
C LEU A 97 1.10 14.33 -10.49
N LEU A 98 1.91 13.35 -10.91
CA LEU A 98 3.32 13.26 -10.55
C LEU A 98 4.11 14.50 -10.94
N ASN A 99 3.80 15.10 -12.10
CA ASN A 99 4.49 16.31 -12.58
C ASN A 99 4.06 17.56 -11.78
N GLU A 100 2.81 17.64 -11.34
CA GLU A 100 2.35 18.73 -10.48
C GLU A 100 3.01 18.71 -9.11
N TYR A 101 3.21 17.52 -8.54
CA TYR A 101 3.92 17.36 -7.26
C TYR A 101 5.37 17.88 -7.30
N LEU A 102 6.06 17.82 -8.45
CA LEU A 102 7.47 18.22 -8.58
C LEU A 102 7.74 19.65 -8.11
N ILE A 103 6.76 20.55 -8.23
CA ILE A 103 6.85 21.96 -7.86
C ILE A 103 7.00 22.12 -6.34
N PHE A 104 6.53 21.14 -5.56
CA PHE A 104 6.46 21.20 -4.09
C PHE A 104 7.53 20.40 -3.37
N LEU A 105 8.36 19.63 -4.09
CA LEU A 105 9.24 18.65 -3.45
C LEU A 105 10.45 19.25 -2.73
N GLU A 106 10.91 20.45 -3.12
CA GLU A 106 12.06 21.15 -2.48
C GLU A 106 13.30 20.25 -2.19
N GLY A 107 13.53 19.23 -3.03
CA GLY A 107 14.62 18.25 -2.88
C GLY A 107 14.29 17.02 -2.02
N ASN A 108 13.13 16.98 -1.36
CA ASN A 108 12.59 15.78 -0.71
C ASN A 108 11.99 14.83 -1.75
N PRO A 109 12.00 13.51 -1.51
CA PRO A 109 11.30 12.59 -2.38
C PRO A 109 9.78 12.73 -2.24
N LEU A 110 9.06 12.39 -3.30
CA LEU A 110 7.64 12.14 -3.29
C LEU A 110 7.39 10.74 -2.72
N GLY A 111 6.70 10.63 -1.58
CA GLY A 111 6.33 9.34 -1.01
C GLY A 111 5.06 8.79 -1.67
N VAL A 112 5.13 7.60 -2.27
CA VAL A 112 3.95 6.95 -2.87
C VAL A 112 3.77 5.56 -2.30
N LEU A 113 2.68 5.34 -1.57
CA LEU A 113 2.29 4.00 -1.13
C LEU A 113 1.45 3.31 -2.20
N ILE A 114 1.85 2.11 -2.60
CA ILE A 114 1.11 1.25 -3.51
C ILE A 114 0.42 0.13 -2.70
N THR A 115 -0.88 -0.03 -2.93
CA THR A 115 -1.73 -1.09 -2.39
C THR A 115 -2.47 -1.79 -3.53
N CYS A 116 -2.86 -3.04 -3.34
CA CYS A 116 -3.56 -3.82 -4.38
C CYS A 116 -4.54 -4.79 -3.73
N SER A 117 -5.80 -4.83 -4.18
CA SER A 117 -6.77 -5.83 -3.72
C SER A 117 -6.60 -7.19 -4.42
N GLY A 118 -6.09 -7.20 -5.66
CA GLY A 118 -5.85 -8.41 -6.44
C GLY A 118 -4.51 -9.11 -6.17
N ASN A 119 -4.19 -10.11 -6.98
CA ASN A 119 -2.84 -10.68 -7.02
C ASN A 119 -1.90 -9.70 -7.74
N PRO A 120 -0.83 -9.19 -7.08
CA PRO A 120 0.10 -8.26 -7.69
C PRO A 120 0.75 -8.78 -8.98
N GLU A 121 1.05 -10.08 -9.06
CA GLU A 121 1.72 -10.68 -10.22
C GLU A 121 0.86 -10.66 -11.49
N ASP A 122 -0.47 -10.63 -11.34
CA ASP A 122 -1.43 -10.66 -12.45
C ASP A 122 -1.84 -9.25 -12.92
N SER A 123 -1.44 -8.21 -12.19
CA SER A 123 -1.90 -6.83 -12.42
C SER A 123 -1.07 -6.12 -13.51
N ILE A 124 -1.73 -5.73 -14.60
CA ILE A 124 -1.11 -4.94 -15.67
C ILE A 124 -0.93 -3.50 -15.20
N SER A 125 -1.93 -2.94 -14.51
CA SER A 125 -1.85 -1.60 -13.95
C SER A 125 -0.71 -1.47 -12.94
N LEU A 126 -0.44 -2.47 -12.11
CA LEU A 126 0.71 -2.44 -11.18
C LEU A 126 2.02 -2.31 -11.92
N ASN A 127 2.23 -3.09 -12.98
CA ASN A 127 3.43 -3.00 -13.80
C ASN A 127 3.62 -1.59 -14.37
N ARG A 128 2.55 -1.02 -14.93
CA ARG A 128 2.59 0.33 -15.53
C ARG A 128 2.79 1.43 -14.49
N VAL A 129 2.10 1.34 -13.35
CA VAL A 129 2.26 2.26 -12.21
C VAL A 129 3.70 2.19 -11.71
N LEU A 130 4.24 1.00 -11.53
CA LEU A 130 5.61 0.80 -11.05
C LEU A 130 6.64 1.36 -12.04
N GLU A 131 6.48 1.14 -13.35
CA GLU A 131 7.32 1.76 -14.38
C GLU A 131 7.27 3.28 -14.35
N LEU A 132 6.08 3.85 -14.21
CA LEU A 132 5.88 5.29 -14.12
C LEU A 132 6.53 5.88 -12.85
N LEU A 133 6.41 5.19 -11.72
CA LEU A 133 6.89 5.66 -10.43
C LEU A 133 8.37 5.38 -10.18
N PHE A 134 9.03 4.52 -10.97
CA PHE A 134 10.44 4.15 -10.77
C PHE A 134 11.40 5.27 -11.21
N LYS A 135 11.32 6.40 -10.53
CA LYS A 135 12.05 7.64 -10.80
C LYS A 135 12.87 8.05 -9.57
N PRO A 136 14.00 8.75 -9.75
CA PRO A 136 14.88 9.10 -8.64
C PRO A 136 14.23 9.94 -7.53
N TYR A 137 13.22 10.73 -7.85
CA TYR A 137 12.54 11.61 -6.90
C TYR A 137 11.32 10.94 -6.23
N VAL A 138 11.02 9.69 -6.51
CA VAL A 138 9.87 8.97 -5.91
C VAL A 138 10.38 7.90 -4.94
N GLN A 139 9.93 7.94 -3.70
CA GLN A 139 10.09 6.86 -2.74
C GLN A 139 8.81 6.00 -2.79
N ILE A 140 8.94 4.78 -3.31
CA ILE A 140 7.82 3.83 -3.36
C ILE A 140 7.76 3.07 -2.04
N PHE A 141 6.55 2.95 -1.50
CA PHE A 141 6.21 2.11 -0.37
C PHE A 141 5.21 1.05 -0.80
N TYR A 142 5.21 -0.10 -0.13
CA TYR A 142 4.20 -1.13 -0.34
C TYR A 142 3.94 -1.91 0.95
N VAL A 143 2.77 -2.55 1.04
CA VAL A 143 2.40 -3.35 2.20
C VAL A 143 2.95 -4.77 2.04
N LYS A 144 3.79 -5.22 2.95
CA LYS A 144 4.29 -6.60 3.01
C LYS A 144 3.56 -7.37 4.11
N SER A 145 3.06 -8.56 3.79
CA SER A 145 2.56 -9.49 4.80
C SER A 145 3.76 -10.07 5.54
N LEU A 146 3.80 -9.92 6.87
CA LEU A 146 4.69 -10.75 7.67
C LEU A 146 4.08 -12.15 7.67
N LYS A 147 4.55 -13.02 6.77
CA LYS A 147 4.31 -14.46 6.92
C LYS A 147 4.74 -14.84 8.33
N GLN A 148 3.80 -15.21 9.19
CA GLN A 148 4.19 -15.95 10.39
C GLN A 148 4.89 -17.22 9.90
N PRO A 149 6.13 -17.52 10.34
CA PRO A 149 6.70 -18.82 10.06
C PRO A 149 5.72 -19.86 10.62
N GLY A 150 5.19 -20.69 9.73
CA GLY A 150 4.28 -21.76 10.11
C GLY A 150 4.94 -22.62 11.18
N TRP A 151 4.23 -22.78 12.30
CA TRP A 151 4.50 -23.81 13.29
C TRP A 151 3.91 -25.14 12.82
#